data_AF-A0ABC9F608-F1
#
_entry.id   AF-A0ABC9F608-F1
#
_cell.length_a   1.000
_cell.length_b   1.000
_cell.length_c   1.000
_cell.angle_alpha   90.00
_cell.angle_beta   90.00
_cell.angle_gamma   90.00
#
_symmetry.space_group_name_H-M   'P 1'
#
loop_
_entity.id
_entity.type
_entity.pdbx_description
1 polymer ?
#
loop_
_entity_poly.entity_id
_entity_poly.type
_entity_poly.pdbx_seq_one_letter_code
_entity_poly.pdbx_strand_id
1 'polypeptide(L)'
;MESPRAEREPSPEAAAVSRELAVLREMMLRARREGEEPQVPDEQLRSNDQLQYDEMLALEAIYGENIHIFGEKAGLRSFKIHVHCEIPDGVSVSAELFQCVDGDDDLKNQSFDTFSVQHLPPMSLTCLMPLSYPSHRPPYFTLSVQWLDSVKISSLCHILDSIWTQQPGQEIVYEWVQWLQGYALSHVGFGDGIIIRQSNIMMSPVDVRAVAEIVSVESVVQSLISYNEEQCHESFLSGLHDCMICLSEHAGTDFIKLPCLHYYCRRCMETYSRMHVKEGTVMKLLCPDDKCQGVIPPNLLKRLLGDADFERWERLILERTLDSMVDVTYCPRCETACLEDEENNAQCSKCFFSFCTLCRERRHIGVRCTTPEEKLLSLQSPMRT
;
A
#
# COMPACT_ATOMS: atom_id res chain seq x y z
N MET A 1 -11.05 -11.84 46.90
CA MET A 1 -10.43 -10.77 46.09
C MET A 1 -10.58 -11.17 44.64
N GLU A 2 -11.75 -10.93 44.07
CA GLU A 2 -11.96 -11.06 42.62
C GLU A 2 -11.40 -9.81 41.95
N SER A 3 -10.49 -9.98 40.99
CA SER A 3 -9.97 -8.89 40.18
C SER A 3 -11.09 -8.29 39.32
N PRO A 4 -11.16 -6.97 39.14
CA PRO A 4 -12.09 -6.38 38.20
C PRO A 4 -11.71 -6.83 36.79
N ARG A 5 -12.68 -7.37 36.04
CA ARG A 5 -12.53 -7.56 34.59
C ARG A 5 -12.27 -6.20 33.96
N ALA A 6 -11.09 -6.00 33.40
CA ALA A 6 -10.80 -4.84 32.56
C ALA A 6 -11.75 -4.90 31.35
N GLU A 7 -12.69 -3.97 31.29
CA GLU A 7 -13.48 -3.71 30.08
C GLU A 7 -12.50 -3.27 28.99
N ARG A 8 -12.30 -4.11 27.97
CA ARG A 8 -11.52 -3.73 26.78
C ARG A 8 -12.21 -2.54 26.14
N GLU A 9 -11.50 -1.42 26.01
CA GLU A 9 -11.97 -0.29 25.21
C GLU A 9 -12.30 -0.77 23.79
N PRO A 10 -13.45 -0.37 23.23
CA PRO A 10 -13.83 -0.77 21.88
C PRO A 10 -12.85 -0.21 20.85
N SER A 11 -12.56 -0.96 19.78
CA SER A 11 -11.74 -0.48 18.68
C SER A 11 -12.32 0.81 18.07
N PRO A 12 -11.49 1.67 17.45
CA PRO A 12 -11.96 2.90 16.79
C PRO A 12 -13.11 2.67 15.81
N GLU A 13 -13.05 1.58 15.04
CA GLU A 13 -14.09 1.15 14.10
C GLU A 13 -15.41 0.78 14.80
N ALA A 14 -15.33 0.05 15.91
CA ALA A 14 -16.52 -0.33 16.68
C ALA A 14 -17.20 0.89 17.33
N ALA A 15 -16.40 1.89 17.73
CA ALA A 15 -16.90 3.17 18.20
C ALA A 15 -17.55 3.99 17.07
N ALA A 16 -16.98 3.99 15.86
CA ALA A 16 -17.55 4.66 14.68
C ALA A 16 -18.91 4.07 14.28
N VAL A 17 -18.99 2.74 14.16
CA VAL A 17 -20.24 2.01 13.89
C VAL A 17 -21.30 2.30 14.95
N SER A 18 -20.90 2.33 16.23
CA SER A 18 -21.85 2.65 17.31
C SER A 18 -22.41 4.06 17.19
N ARG A 19 -21.62 5.04 16.73
CA ARG A 19 -22.08 6.41 16.47
C ARG A 19 -23.07 6.45 15.30
N GLU A 20 -22.75 5.79 14.19
CA GLU A 20 -23.63 5.71 13.01
C GLU A 20 -24.99 5.08 13.38
N LEU A 21 -24.98 3.93 14.07
CA LEU A 21 -26.22 3.28 14.52
C LEU A 21 -27.02 4.14 15.52
N ALA A 22 -26.36 4.97 16.34
CA ALA A 22 -27.03 5.91 17.21
C ALA A 22 -27.73 7.03 16.41
N VAL A 23 -27.09 7.55 15.35
CA VAL A 23 -27.70 8.52 14.43
C VAL A 23 -28.94 7.93 13.77
N LEU A 24 -28.86 6.71 13.22
CA LEU A 24 -30.01 6.04 12.58
C LEU A 24 -31.18 5.83 13.54
N ARG A 25 -30.90 5.43 14.79
CA ARG A 25 -31.93 5.28 15.82
C ARG A 25 -32.59 6.61 16.15
N GLU A 26 -31.80 7.68 16.27
CA GLU A 26 -32.35 9.00 16.55
C GLU A 26 -33.20 9.53 15.38
N MET A 27 -32.80 9.27 14.13
CA MET A 27 -33.61 9.59 12.94
C MET A 27 -34.96 8.87 12.96
N MET A 28 -34.97 7.57 13.24
CA MET A 28 -36.20 6.79 13.36
C MET A 28 -37.09 7.29 14.51
N LEU A 29 -36.51 7.61 15.67
CA LEU A 29 -37.25 8.15 16.80
C LEU A 29 -37.85 9.53 16.50
N ARG A 30 -37.16 10.38 15.73
CA ARG A 30 -37.68 11.67 15.23
C ARG A 30 -38.87 11.47 14.31
N ALA A 31 -38.73 10.64 13.28
CA ALA A 31 -39.80 10.33 12.35
C ALA A 31 -41.06 9.78 13.06
N ARG A 32 -40.87 8.95 14.09
CA ARG A 32 -41.98 8.47 14.93
C ARG A 32 -42.66 9.60 15.73
N ARG A 33 -41.90 10.55 16.27
CA ARG A 33 -42.45 11.71 17.00
C ARG A 33 -43.19 12.67 16.07
N GLU A 34 -42.73 12.80 14.83
CA GLU A 34 -43.31 13.66 13.80
C GLU A 34 -44.50 12.99 13.07
N GLY A 35 -44.78 11.72 13.38
CA GLY A 35 -45.90 10.98 12.81
C GLY A 35 -45.64 10.49 11.37
N GLU A 36 -44.40 10.51 10.92
CA GLU A 36 -44.03 10.03 9.58
C GLU A 36 -43.86 8.51 9.51
N GLU A 37 -43.73 7.83 10.65
CA GLU A 37 -43.78 6.37 10.75
C GLU A 37 -45.24 5.90 10.81
N PRO A 38 -45.74 5.21 9.77
CA PRO A 38 -47.13 4.82 9.71
C PRO A 38 -47.47 3.72 10.71
N GLN A 39 -48.72 3.69 11.17
CA GLN A 39 -49.27 2.51 11.85
C GLN A 39 -49.55 1.44 10.80
N VAL A 40 -48.69 0.43 10.76
CA VAL A 40 -48.77 -0.67 9.79
C VAL A 40 -49.59 -1.83 10.39
N PRO A 41 -50.58 -2.40 9.67
CA PRO A 41 -51.34 -3.56 10.13
C PRO A 41 -50.46 -4.79 10.38
N ASP A 42 -50.83 -5.65 11.33
CA ASP A 42 -50.07 -6.86 11.70
C ASP A 42 -49.81 -7.83 10.52
N GLU A 43 -50.72 -7.88 9.55
CA GLU A 43 -50.51 -8.66 8.32
C GLU A 43 -49.38 -8.09 7.46
N GLN A 44 -49.37 -6.77 7.28
CA GLN A 44 -48.33 -6.09 6.53
C GLN A 44 -46.99 -6.12 7.27
N LEU A 45 -47.00 -6.02 8.61
CA LEU A 45 -45.79 -6.19 9.43
C LEU A 45 -45.16 -7.57 9.25
N ARG A 46 -45.96 -8.64 9.20
CA ARG A 46 -45.47 -10.00 8.93
C ARG A 46 -44.91 -10.14 7.52
N SER A 47 -45.56 -9.54 6.52
CA SER A 47 -45.04 -9.51 5.15
C SER A 47 -43.72 -8.75 5.07
N ASN A 48 -43.62 -7.59 5.71
CA ASN A 48 -42.41 -6.78 5.77
C ASN A 48 -41.26 -7.53 6.45
N ASP A 49 -41.54 -8.20 7.56
CA ASP A 49 -40.55 -9.01 8.28
C ASP A 49 -39.95 -10.12 7.41
N GLN A 50 -40.79 -10.81 6.63
CA GLN A 50 -40.35 -11.81 5.67
C GLN A 50 -39.48 -11.21 4.54
N LEU A 51 -39.94 -10.12 3.92
CA LEU A 51 -39.19 -9.46 2.84
C LEU A 51 -37.83 -8.93 3.32
N GLN A 52 -37.78 -8.36 4.53
CA GLN A 52 -36.52 -7.92 5.15
C GLN A 52 -35.56 -9.09 5.39
N TYR A 53 -36.10 -10.22 5.85
CA TYR A 53 -35.30 -11.41 6.08
C TYR A 53 -34.73 -11.96 4.76
N ASP A 54 -35.56 -12.04 3.72
CA ASP A 54 -35.16 -12.51 2.40
C ASP A 54 -34.12 -11.57 1.75
N GLU A 55 -34.31 -10.24 1.86
CA GLU A 55 -33.33 -9.26 1.40
C GLU A 55 -31.99 -9.42 2.13
N MET A 56 -32.00 -9.57 3.46
CA MET A 56 -30.78 -9.75 4.23
C MET A 56 -30.00 -11.01 3.81
N LEU A 57 -30.69 -12.12 3.59
CA LEU A 57 -30.07 -13.35 3.09
C LEU A 57 -29.47 -13.15 1.70
N ALA A 58 -30.17 -12.45 0.81
CA ALA A 58 -29.67 -12.13 -0.52
C ALA A 58 -28.42 -11.22 -0.45
N LEU A 59 -28.44 -10.18 0.37
CA LEU A 59 -27.32 -9.27 0.57
C LEU A 59 -26.10 -10.01 1.16
N GLU A 60 -26.30 -10.88 2.15
CA GLU A 60 -25.23 -11.71 2.72
C GLU A 60 -24.60 -12.64 1.66
N ALA A 61 -25.43 -13.25 0.81
CA ALA A 61 -24.96 -14.12 -0.27
C ALA A 61 -24.20 -13.35 -1.37
N ILE A 62 -24.62 -12.13 -1.70
CA ILE A 62 -24.03 -11.31 -2.76
C ILE A 62 -22.72 -10.65 -2.31
N TYR A 63 -22.72 -10.06 -1.11
CA TYR A 63 -21.60 -9.23 -0.64
C TYR A 63 -20.61 -9.97 0.27
N GLY A 64 -20.98 -11.12 0.85
CA GLY A 64 -20.08 -11.97 1.63
C GLY A 64 -19.36 -11.19 2.74
N GLU A 65 -18.03 -11.10 2.64
CA GLU A 65 -17.20 -10.39 3.63
C GLU A 65 -17.39 -8.85 3.61
N ASN A 66 -17.99 -8.30 2.55
CA ASN A 66 -18.24 -6.87 2.42
C ASN A 66 -19.50 -6.38 3.15
N ILE A 67 -20.28 -7.27 3.76
CA ILE A 67 -21.44 -6.92 4.60
C ILE A 67 -21.24 -7.37 6.04
N HIS A 68 -21.47 -6.45 6.98
CA HIS A 68 -21.41 -6.71 8.41
C HIS A 68 -22.78 -6.49 9.06
N ILE A 69 -23.41 -7.56 9.52
CA ILE A 69 -24.74 -7.52 10.14
C ILE A 69 -24.61 -7.27 11.65
N PHE A 70 -25.28 -6.21 12.14
CA PHE A 70 -25.38 -5.91 13.56
C PHE A 70 -26.70 -6.49 14.07
N GLY A 71 -26.60 -7.58 14.83
CA GLY A 71 -27.75 -8.43 15.21
C GLY A 71 -29.02 -7.69 15.68
N GLU A 72 -30.13 -8.41 15.64
CA GLU A 72 -31.46 -7.84 15.83
C GLU A 72 -31.67 -7.25 17.23
N LYS A 73 -32.13 -5.99 17.28
CA LYS A 73 -32.48 -5.30 18.53
C LYS A 73 -33.90 -4.75 18.42
N ALA A 74 -34.81 -5.29 19.22
CA ALA A 74 -36.22 -4.90 19.25
C ALA A 74 -36.94 -5.02 17.89
N GLY A 75 -36.67 -6.10 17.13
CA GLY A 75 -37.29 -6.32 15.81
C GLY A 75 -36.65 -5.53 14.67
N LEU A 76 -35.61 -4.73 14.95
CA LEU A 76 -34.93 -3.91 13.95
C LEU A 76 -33.65 -4.60 13.49
N ARG A 77 -33.48 -4.67 12.17
CA ARG A 77 -32.30 -5.19 11.50
C ARG A 77 -31.40 -4.02 11.11
N SER A 78 -30.12 -4.15 11.39
CA SER A 78 -29.12 -3.15 11.00
C SER A 78 -27.87 -3.83 10.49
N PHE A 79 -27.22 -3.22 9.50
CA PHE A 79 -26.05 -3.77 8.85
C PHE A 79 -25.24 -2.64 8.20
N LYS A 80 -24.00 -2.94 7.83
CA LYS A 80 -23.11 -2.04 7.09
C LYS A 80 -22.55 -2.77 5.88
N ILE A 81 -22.64 -2.16 4.71
CA ILE A 81 -22.09 -2.68 3.45
C ILE A 81 -20.93 -1.78 3.01
N HIS A 82 -19.80 -2.40 2.68
CA HIS A 82 -18.66 -1.77 2.04
C HIS A 82 -18.83 -1.82 0.52
N VAL A 83 -19.02 -0.66 -0.09
CA VAL A 83 -19.33 -0.50 -1.49
C VAL A 83 -18.09 -0.05 -2.26
N HIS A 84 -17.55 -0.96 -3.08
CA HIS A 84 -16.40 -0.68 -3.94
C HIS A 84 -16.85 -0.12 -5.28
N CYS A 85 -16.39 1.09 -5.62
CA CYS A 85 -16.66 1.69 -6.93
C CYS A 85 -15.91 0.94 -8.04
N GLU A 86 -16.53 0.81 -9.20
CA GLU A 86 -15.86 0.34 -10.41
C GLU A 86 -15.02 1.48 -11.02
N ILE A 87 -13.73 1.21 -11.29
CA ILE A 87 -12.79 2.18 -11.86
C ILE A 87 -12.21 1.58 -13.15
N PRO A 88 -12.61 2.06 -14.34
CA PRO A 88 -12.27 1.41 -15.61
C PRO A 88 -10.77 1.39 -15.95
N ASP A 89 -10.05 2.50 -15.74
CA ASP A 89 -8.65 2.66 -16.18
C ASP A 89 -7.80 3.45 -15.16
N GLY A 90 -8.06 3.21 -13.87
CA GLY A 90 -7.57 4.05 -12.80
C GLY A 90 -8.20 5.45 -12.81
N VAL A 91 -7.98 6.20 -11.73
CA VAL A 91 -8.47 7.58 -11.58
C VAL A 91 -7.33 8.46 -11.08
N SER A 92 -7.19 9.64 -11.69
CA SER A 92 -6.27 10.66 -11.21
C SER A 92 -6.82 11.27 -9.93
N VAL A 93 -5.99 11.42 -8.91
CA VAL A 93 -6.31 12.10 -7.65
C VAL A 93 -5.39 13.30 -7.54
N SER A 94 -5.96 14.46 -7.29
CA SER A 94 -5.26 15.72 -7.07
C SER A 94 -5.64 16.29 -5.70
N ALA A 95 -4.66 16.81 -4.97
CA ALA A 95 -4.87 17.39 -3.65
C ALA A 95 -4.47 18.87 -3.65
N GLU A 96 -5.36 19.72 -3.13
CA GLU A 96 -5.05 21.13 -2.87
C GLU A 96 -4.48 21.27 -1.45
N LEU A 97 -3.15 21.36 -1.34
CA LEU A 97 -2.50 21.71 -0.09
C LEU A 97 -2.28 23.22 -0.02
N PHE A 98 -2.73 23.84 1.09
CA PHE A 98 -2.36 25.21 1.41
C PHE A 98 -1.00 25.20 2.13
N GLN A 99 0.05 25.71 1.48
CA GLN A 99 1.30 25.99 2.17
C GLN A 99 1.19 27.38 2.82
N CYS A 100 1.09 27.43 4.15
CA CYS A 100 1.32 28.67 4.88
C CYS A 100 2.82 28.99 4.80
N VAL A 101 3.20 29.85 3.85
CA VAL A 101 4.53 30.48 3.91
C VAL A 101 4.41 31.63 4.89
N ASP A 102 5.09 31.51 6.04
CA ASP A 102 5.15 32.59 7.03
C ASP A 102 5.75 33.85 6.38
N GLY A 103 4.91 34.86 6.21
CA GLY A 103 5.33 36.24 5.94
C GLY A 103 5.58 36.60 4.47
N ASP A 104 4.55 36.58 3.63
CA ASP A 104 4.36 37.65 2.63
C ASP A 104 2.89 37.70 2.17
N ASP A 105 2.38 38.90 1.91
CA ASP A 105 0.99 39.20 1.52
C ASP A 105 0.71 38.85 0.05
N ASP A 106 1.09 37.63 -0.38
CA ASP A 106 0.85 37.13 -1.73
C ASP A 106 0.41 35.65 -1.68
N LEU A 107 -0.92 35.46 -1.64
CA LEU A 107 -1.64 34.18 -1.73
C LEU A 107 -1.40 33.49 -3.10
N LYS A 108 -0.19 32.99 -3.39
CA LYS A 108 0.07 32.19 -4.59
C LYS A 108 1.14 31.13 -4.36
N ASN A 109 0.69 29.90 -4.11
CA ASN A 109 0.97 28.75 -4.97
C ASN A 109 0.14 27.55 -4.48
N GLN A 110 -1.01 27.32 -5.13
CA GLN A 110 -1.72 26.04 -5.02
C GLN A 110 -0.91 25.01 -5.81
N SER A 111 -0.03 24.26 -5.15
CA SER A 111 0.61 23.10 -5.76
C SER A 111 -0.35 21.91 -5.66
N PHE A 112 -0.69 21.34 -6.82
CA PHE A 112 -1.45 20.10 -6.91
C PHE A 112 -0.47 18.95 -7.10
N ASP A 113 -0.29 18.12 -6.07
CA ASP A 113 0.30 16.81 -6.28
C ASP A 113 -0.78 15.90 -6.89
N THR A 114 -0.47 15.38 -8.08
CA THR A 114 -1.37 14.48 -8.81
C THR A 114 -0.76 13.09 -8.84
N PHE A 115 -1.56 12.10 -8.46
CA PHE A 115 -1.20 10.68 -8.55
C PHE A 115 -2.36 9.89 -9.16
N SER A 116 -2.11 8.65 -9.57
CA SER A 116 -3.14 7.77 -10.12
C SER A 116 -3.36 6.60 -9.18
N VAL A 117 -4.63 6.24 -8.95
CA VAL A 117 -5.01 5.04 -8.20
C VAL A 117 -5.86 4.12 -9.07
N GLN A 118 -5.68 2.82 -8.90
CA GLN A 118 -6.49 1.77 -9.53
C GLN A 118 -7.60 1.28 -8.59
N HIS A 119 -7.42 1.47 -7.28
CA HIS A 119 -8.39 1.10 -6.25
C HIS A 119 -8.68 2.26 -5.31
N LEU A 120 -9.94 2.42 -4.92
CA LEU A 120 -10.39 3.40 -3.93
C LEU A 120 -10.92 2.69 -2.68
N PRO A 121 -10.69 3.25 -1.48
CA PRO A 121 -11.33 2.79 -0.26
C PRO A 121 -12.85 2.73 -0.43
N PRO A 122 -13.51 1.67 0.06
CA PRO A 122 -14.95 1.49 -0.15
C PRO A 122 -15.77 2.56 0.57
N MET A 123 -16.91 2.88 -0.02
CA MET A 123 -17.94 3.68 0.63
C MET A 123 -18.67 2.82 1.67
N SER A 124 -18.95 3.38 2.84
CA SER A 124 -19.66 2.69 3.91
C SER A 124 -21.13 3.08 3.90
N LEU A 125 -22.02 2.16 3.50
CA LEU A 125 -23.46 2.31 3.59
C LEU A 125 -23.97 1.56 4.83
N THR A 126 -24.38 2.30 5.86
CA THR A 126 -24.93 1.71 7.10
C THR A 126 -26.43 1.91 7.11
N CYS A 127 -27.18 0.83 7.30
CA CYS A 127 -28.64 0.82 7.22
C CYS A 127 -29.28 0.30 8.52
N LEU A 128 -30.47 0.82 8.79
CA LEU A 128 -31.41 0.37 9.83
C LEU A 128 -32.79 0.22 9.18
N MET A 129 -33.28 -1.02 9.10
CA MET A 129 -34.58 -1.34 8.53
C MET A 129 -35.69 -1.08 9.56
N PRO A 130 -36.61 -0.13 9.33
CA PRO A 130 -37.79 0.04 10.17
C PRO A 130 -38.81 -1.07 9.91
N LEU A 131 -39.73 -1.29 10.85
CA LEU A 131 -40.81 -2.29 10.71
C LEU A 131 -41.76 -2.00 9.52
N SER A 132 -41.79 -0.75 9.05
CA SER A 132 -42.61 -0.29 7.94
C SER A 132 -41.98 -0.52 6.55
N TYR A 133 -40.71 -0.91 6.49
CA TYR A 133 -39.99 -1.25 5.25
C TYR A 133 -40.26 -2.71 4.83
N PRO A 134 -40.46 -3.03 3.53
CA PRO A 134 -40.42 -2.13 2.36
C PRO A 134 -41.76 -1.50 1.98
N SER A 135 -42.84 -1.77 2.71
CA SER A 135 -44.17 -1.30 2.28
C SER A 135 -44.39 0.21 2.26
N HIS A 136 -43.81 0.97 3.20
CA HIS A 136 -44.16 2.39 3.39
C HIS A 136 -42.95 3.34 3.45
N ARG A 137 -41.84 2.91 4.05
CA ARG A 137 -40.64 3.73 4.23
C ARG A 137 -39.39 2.97 3.80
N PRO A 138 -38.36 3.67 3.29
CA PRO A 138 -37.07 3.06 3.02
C PRO A 138 -36.31 2.79 4.34
N PRO A 139 -35.20 2.04 4.29
CA PRO A 139 -34.29 1.92 5.42
C PRO A 139 -33.73 3.30 5.81
N TYR A 140 -33.56 3.56 7.09
CA TYR A 140 -32.76 4.69 7.55
C TYR A 140 -31.31 4.38 7.23
N PHE A 141 -30.58 5.32 6.64
CA PHE A 141 -29.20 5.07 6.24
C PHE A 141 -28.27 6.26 6.53
N THR A 142 -26.99 5.95 6.68
CA THR A 142 -25.88 6.89 6.67
C THR A 142 -24.87 6.44 5.62
N LEU A 143 -24.29 7.40 4.91
CA LEU A 143 -23.25 7.17 3.92
C LEU A 143 -21.96 7.83 4.40
N SER A 144 -20.88 7.06 4.51
CA SER A 144 -19.56 7.55 4.90
C SER A 144 -18.52 7.24 3.82
N VAL A 145 -17.77 8.26 3.42
CA VAL A 145 -16.74 8.16 2.38
C VAL A 145 -15.58 9.07 2.76
N GLN A 146 -14.37 8.52 2.84
CA GLN A 146 -13.19 9.25 3.32
C GLN A 146 -12.62 10.24 2.30
N TRP A 147 -12.83 9.97 1.00
CA TRP A 147 -12.28 10.75 -0.11
C TRP A 147 -13.32 11.66 -0.79
N LEU A 148 -14.49 11.83 -0.19
CA LEU A 148 -15.53 12.76 -0.63
C LEU A 148 -15.81 13.82 0.42
N ASP A 149 -16.11 15.03 -0.06
CA ASP A 149 -16.66 16.08 0.79
C ASP A 149 -18.13 15.81 1.13
N SER A 150 -18.60 16.44 2.20
CA SER A 150 -19.96 16.24 2.70
C SER A 150 -21.06 16.72 1.75
N VAL A 151 -20.75 17.65 0.83
CA VAL A 151 -21.71 18.15 -0.18
C VAL A 151 -21.94 17.08 -1.24
N LYS A 152 -20.87 16.43 -1.73
CA LYS A 152 -20.96 15.30 -2.65
C LYS A 152 -21.64 14.10 -2.01
N ILE A 153 -21.31 13.76 -0.76
CA ILE A 153 -21.99 12.67 -0.03
C ILE A 153 -23.49 12.98 0.12
N SER A 154 -23.85 14.22 0.47
CA SER A 154 -25.25 14.66 0.52
C SER A 154 -25.97 14.51 -0.83
N SER A 155 -25.30 14.83 -1.94
CA SER A 155 -25.85 14.60 -3.28
C SER A 155 -26.11 13.12 -3.55
N LEU A 156 -25.20 12.22 -3.13
CA LEU A 156 -25.41 10.77 -3.23
C LEU A 156 -26.62 10.32 -2.39
N CYS A 157 -26.77 10.81 -1.15
CA CYS A 157 -27.93 10.52 -0.31
C CYS A 157 -29.26 10.90 -1.00
N HIS A 158 -29.32 12.06 -1.66
CA HIS A 158 -30.50 12.46 -2.42
C HIS A 158 -30.79 11.57 -3.64
N ILE A 159 -29.77 10.99 -4.28
CA ILE A 159 -29.99 10.02 -5.34
C ILE A 159 -30.55 8.72 -4.79
N LEU A 160 -30.06 8.23 -3.64
CA LEU A 160 -30.64 7.04 -2.99
C LEU A 160 -32.13 7.25 -2.64
N ASP A 161 -32.49 8.43 -2.15
CA ASP A 161 -33.89 8.80 -1.95
C ASP A 161 -34.70 8.77 -3.26
N SER A 162 -34.12 9.31 -4.34
CA SER A 162 -34.76 9.30 -5.67
C SER A 162 -35.00 7.87 -6.18
N ILE A 163 -34.02 6.97 -6.02
CA ILE A 163 -34.14 5.56 -6.40
C ILE A 163 -35.32 4.90 -5.67
N TRP A 164 -35.45 5.14 -4.37
CA TRP A 164 -36.60 4.66 -3.60
C TRP A 164 -37.94 5.20 -4.13
N THR A 165 -38.03 6.51 -4.44
CA THR A 165 -39.29 7.09 -4.91
C THR A 165 -39.78 6.53 -6.25
N GLN A 166 -38.90 5.93 -7.04
CA GLN A 166 -39.25 5.32 -8.32
C GLN A 166 -39.88 3.93 -8.18
N GLN A 167 -39.59 3.22 -7.08
CA GLN A 167 -40.06 1.85 -6.84
C GLN A 167 -40.50 1.65 -5.38
N PRO A 168 -41.54 2.36 -4.91
CA PRO A 168 -42.01 2.20 -3.54
C PRO A 168 -42.66 0.82 -3.33
N GLY A 169 -42.46 0.22 -2.15
CA GLY A 169 -43.09 -1.05 -1.80
C GLY A 169 -42.22 -2.29 -2.03
N GLN A 170 -40.98 -2.12 -2.50
CA GLN A 170 -40.03 -3.20 -2.79
C GLN A 170 -38.71 -3.03 -2.04
N GLU A 171 -37.95 -4.11 -1.95
CA GLU A 171 -36.58 -4.14 -1.44
C GLU A 171 -35.67 -3.23 -2.29
N ILE A 172 -34.86 -2.39 -1.65
CA ILE A 172 -34.13 -1.30 -2.33
C ILE A 172 -32.62 -1.29 -2.09
N VAL A 173 -32.13 -2.04 -1.09
CA VAL A 173 -30.72 -1.93 -0.66
C VAL A 173 -29.78 -2.41 -1.76
N TYR A 174 -30.14 -3.48 -2.46
CA TYR A 174 -29.36 -3.98 -3.59
C TYR A 174 -29.24 -2.92 -4.70
N GLU A 175 -30.35 -2.28 -5.08
CA GLU A 175 -30.35 -1.22 -6.10
C GLU A 175 -29.53 0.00 -5.68
N TRP A 176 -29.60 0.39 -4.40
CA TRP A 176 -28.74 1.43 -3.85
C TRP A 176 -27.25 1.08 -3.99
N VAL A 177 -26.86 -0.13 -3.61
CA VAL A 177 -25.46 -0.56 -3.70
C VAL A 177 -25.02 -0.64 -5.16
N GLN A 178 -25.80 -1.25 -6.05
CA GLN A 178 -25.49 -1.31 -7.48
C GLN A 178 -25.29 0.08 -8.10
N TRP A 179 -26.17 1.03 -7.76
CA TRP A 179 -26.03 2.38 -8.26
C TRP A 179 -24.76 3.06 -7.74
N LEU A 180 -24.46 2.90 -6.45
CA LEU A 180 -23.24 3.42 -5.84
C LEU A 180 -21.98 2.81 -6.46
N GLN A 181 -21.99 1.51 -6.79
CA GLN A 181 -20.85 0.82 -7.41
C GLN A 181 -20.57 1.33 -8.83
N GLY A 182 -21.61 1.45 -9.67
CA GLY A 182 -21.45 1.73 -11.10
C GLY A 182 -21.50 3.22 -11.48
N TYR A 183 -22.19 4.07 -10.70
CA TYR A 183 -22.54 5.43 -11.15
C TYR A 183 -22.13 6.55 -10.18
N ALA A 184 -21.77 6.25 -8.92
CA ALA A 184 -21.43 7.29 -7.94
C ALA A 184 -20.31 8.22 -8.42
N LEU A 185 -19.22 7.65 -8.96
CA LEU A 185 -18.06 8.41 -9.43
C LEU A 185 -18.40 9.35 -10.59
N SER A 186 -19.18 8.86 -11.57
CA SER A 186 -19.63 9.67 -12.70
C SER A 186 -20.57 10.79 -12.25
N HIS A 187 -21.45 10.50 -11.29
CA HIS A 187 -22.42 11.48 -10.77
C HIS A 187 -21.76 12.64 -10.03
N VAL A 188 -20.74 12.36 -9.20
CA VAL A 188 -20.01 13.41 -8.48
C VAL A 188 -19.00 14.17 -9.36
N GLY A 189 -18.93 13.84 -10.66
CA GLY A 189 -18.12 14.56 -11.64
C GLY A 189 -16.65 14.12 -11.70
N PHE A 190 -16.32 12.90 -11.28
CA PHE A 190 -14.95 12.37 -11.35
C PHE A 190 -14.57 11.75 -12.71
N GLY A 191 -15.25 12.15 -13.79
CA GLY A 191 -14.86 11.76 -15.15
C GLY A 191 -13.46 12.24 -15.53
N ASP A 192 -12.97 13.34 -14.92
CA ASP A 192 -11.64 13.93 -15.17
C ASP A 192 -10.66 13.76 -13.97
N GLY A 193 -11.06 13.03 -12.93
CA GLY A 193 -10.25 12.81 -11.72
C GLY A 193 -10.85 13.35 -10.41
N ILE A 194 -10.36 12.85 -9.28
CA ILE A 194 -10.76 13.22 -7.91
C ILE A 194 -9.96 14.42 -7.44
N ILE A 195 -10.66 15.44 -6.92
CA ILE A 195 -10.03 16.60 -6.29
C ILE A 195 -10.36 16.59 -4.79
N ILE A 196 -9.32 16.44 -3.97
CA ILE A 196 -9.41 16.51 -2.51
C ILE A 196 -9.15 17.95 -2.10
N ARG A 197 -10.17 18.57 -1.50
CA ARG A 197 -10.12 19.94 -1.02
C ARG A 197 -10.23 19.94 0.50
N GLN A 198 -9.49 20.85 1.14
CA GLN A 198 -9.73 21.14 2.55
C GLN A 198 -11.18 21.62 2.69
N SER A 199 -11.99 20.90 3.47
CA SER A 199 -13.35 21.33 3.73
C SER A 199 -13.31 22.60 4.58
N ASN A 200 -13.51 23.76 3.95
CA ASN A 200 -13.80 24.98 4.70
C ASN A 200 -15.12 24.76 5.43
N ILE A 201 -15.08 24.84 6.76
CA ILE A 201 -16.23 24.74 7.66
C ILE A 201 -17.12 25.97 7.42
N MET A 202 -17.76 26.05 6.26
CA MET A 202 -18.78 27.06 6.00
C MET A 202 -20.14 26.38 6.09
N MET A 203 -20.94 26.95 6.99
CA MET A 203 -22.22 26.50 7.54
C MET A 203 -23.31 26.28 6.47
N SER A 204 -23.17 25.28 5.61
CA SER A 204 -24.31 24.71 4.89
C SER A 204 -24.91 23.60 5.74
N PRO A 205 -26.26 23.45 5.82
CA PRO A 205 -26.87 22.29 6.45
C PRO A 205 -26.43 21.04 5.68
N VAL A 206 -25.41 20.36 6.19
CA VAL A 206 -24.98 19.06 5.70
C VAL A 206 -26.06 18.07 6.08
N ASP A 207 -26.49 17.25 5.12
CA ASP A 207 -27.41 16.14 5.35
C ASP A 207 -26.89 15.31 6.53
N VAL A 208 -27.72 15.10 7.56
CA VAL A 208 -27.36 14.37 8.78
C VAL A 208 -26.93 12.92 8.51
N ARG A 209 -27.25 12.41 7.32
CA ARG A 209 -26.87 11.08 6.83
C ARG A 209 -25.46 11.06 6.22
N ALA A 210 -24.93 12.20 5.82
CA ALA A 210 -23.60 12.33 5.24
C ALA A 210 -22.54 12.37 6.35
N VAL A 211 -21.88 11.24 6.60
CA VAL A 211 -20.85 11.11 7.62
C VAL A 211 -19.48 11.29 6.98
N ALA A 212 -19.03 12.55 6.91
CA ALA A 212 -17.65 12.88 6.54
C ALA A 212 -16.79 12.91 7.81
N GLU A 213 -15.71 12.13 7.84
CA GLU A 213 -14.72 12.25 8.91
C GLU A 213 -13.93 13.55 8.72
N ILE A 214 -13.69 14.28 9.82
CA ILE A 214 -12.82 15.47 9.80
C ILE A 214 -11.37 14.98 9.72
N VAL A 215 -10.86 14.85 8.50
CA VAL A 215 -9.51 14.36 8.22
C VAL A 215 -8.74 15.42 7.43
N SER A 216 -7.45 15.56 7.70
CA SER A 216 -6.59 16.46 6.90
C SER A 216 -6.47 15.95 5.47
N VAL A 217 -6.27 16.86 4.52
CA VAL A 217 -6.03 16.50 3.11
C VAL A 217 -4.88 15.50 2.99
N GLU A 218 -3.79 15.72 3.72
CA GLU A 218 -2.63 14.82 3.78
C GLU A 218 -3.00 13.40 4.21
N SER A 219 -3.82 13.25 5.25
CA SER A 219 -4.22 11.93 5.74
C SER A 219 -5.17 11.22 4.78
N VAL A 220 -6.01 11.95 4.04
CA VAL A 220 -6.83 11.35 2.98
C VAL A 220 -5.94 10.87 1.83
N VAL A 221 -5.00 11.70 1.38
CA VAL A 221 -4.04 11.34 0.32
C VAL A 221 -3.23 10.10 0.72
N GLN A 222 -2.68 10.07 1.94
CA GLN A 222 -1.92 8.93 2.42
C GLN A 222 -2.77 7.66 2.51
N SER A 223 -4.03 7.78 2.96
CA SER A 223 -4.98 6.66 3.00
C SER A 223 -5.24 6.10 1.60
N LEU A 224 -5.46 6.97 0.61
CA LEU A 224 -5.68 6.57 -0.79
C LEU A 224 -4.48 5.85 -1.40
N ILE A 225 -3.26 6.38 -1.20
CA ILE A 225 -2.03 5.75 -1.71
C ILE A 225 -1.85 4.38 -1.06
N SER A 226 -1.94 4.32 0.27
CA SER A 226 -1.69 3.09 1.02
C SER A 226 -2.70 2.00 0.67
N TYR A 227 -4.00 2.35 0.60
CA TYR A 227 -5.05 1.44 0.20
C TYR A 227 -4.85 0.94 -1.24
N ASN A 228 -4.53 1.84 -2.18
CA ASN A 228 -4.28 1.47 -3.56
C ASN A 228 -3.10 0.50 -3.69
N GLU A 229 -1.99 0.76 -3.00
CA GLU A 229 -0.81 -0.10 -3.01
C GLU A 229 -1.12 -1.49 -2.44
N GLU A 230 -1.85 -1.55 -1.33
CA GLU A 230 -2.28 -2.81 -0.70
C GLU A 230 -3.19 -3.61 -1.63
N GLN A 231 -4.21 -2.99 -2.22
CA GLN A 231 -5.12 -3.67 -3.15
C GLN A 231 -4.44 -4.10 -4.45
N CYS A 232 -3.52 -3.29 -4.99
CA CYS A 232 -2.70 -3.70 -6.13
C CYS A 232 -1.82 -4.89 -5.77
N HIS A 233 -1.29 -4.94 -4.54
CA HIS A 233 -0.49 -6.06 -4.07
C HIS A 233 -1.30 -7.34 -3.93
N GLU A 234 -2.47 -7.27 -3.30
CA GLU A 234 -3.39 -8.41 -3.15
C GLU A 234 -3.90 -8.91 -4.52
N SER A 235 -4.27 -7.98 -5.42
CA SER A 235 -4.65 -8.31 -6.80
C SER A 235 -3.49 -8.99 -7.55
N PHE A 236 -2.26 -8.53 -7.32
CA PHE A 236 -1.08 -9.19 -7.87
C PHE A 236 -0.91 -10.59 -7.29
N LEU A 237 -0.96 -10.77 -5.98
CA LEU A 237 -0.75 -12.08 -5.33
C LEU A 237 -1.79 -13.13 -5.73
N SER A 238 -3.06 -12.72 -5.85
CA SER A 238 -4.18 -13.59 -6.23
C SER A 238 -4.23 -13.90 -7.73
N GLY A 239 -3.62 -13.05 -8.56
CA GLY A 239 -3.59 -13.18 -10.01
C GLY A 239 -2.53 -14.14 -10.56
N LEU A 240 -2.67 -14.45 -11.84
CA LEU A 240 -1.67 -15.13 -12.67
C LEU A 240 -0.92 -14.09 -13.50
N HIS A 241 0.40 -14.22 -13.57
CA HIS A 241 1.28 -13.27 -14.25
C HIS A 241 2.34 -13.98 -15.09
N ASP A 242 2.71 -13.37 -16.21
CA ASP A 242 3.76 -13.86 -17.09
C ASP A 242 5.15 -13.43 -16.63
N CYS A 243 6.07 -14.39 -16.55
CA CYS A 243 7.46 -14.08 -16.27
C CYS A 243 8.24 -13.77 -17.55
N MET A 244 8.83 -12.58 -17.64
CA MET A 244 9.58 -12.14 -18.83
C MET A 244 10.89 -12.90 -19.11
N ILE A 245 11.34 -13.78 -18.21
CA ILE A 245 12.56 -14.59 -18.38
C ILE A 245 12.22 -15.96 -18.97
N CYS A 246 11.24 -16.68 -18.39
CA CYS A 246 10.84 -18.01 -18.88
C CYS A 246 9.61 -17.99 -19.79
N LEU A 247 8.96 -16.84 -19.95
CA LEU A 247 7.73 -16.64 -20.73
C LEU A 247 6.60 -17.61 -20.31
N SER A 248 6.55 -17.91 -19.02
CA SER A 248 5.56 -18.82 -18.43
C SER A 248 4.72 -18.08 -17.40
N GLU A 249 3.45 -18.48 -17.31
CA GLU A 249 2.48 -17.96 -16.36
C GLU A 249 2.64 -18.62 -14.98
N HIS A 250 2.66 -17.81 -13.92
CA HIS A 250 2.74 -18.28 -12.54
C HIS A 250 1.82 -17.44 -11.63
N ALA A 251 1.44 -17.99 -10.47
CA ALA A 251 0.73 -17.24 -9.45
C ALA A 251 1.59 -16.09 -8.91
N GLY A 252 0.99 -14.95 -8.57
CA GLY A 252 1.71 -13.80 -8.03
C GLY A 252 2.52 -14.10 -6.77
N THR A 253 2.09 -15.09 -5.98
CA THR A 253 2.84 -15.62 -4.81
C THR A 253 4.20 -16.23 -5.17
N ASP A 254 4.36 -16.69 -6.41
CA ASP A 254 5.62 -17.26 -6.93
C ASP A 254 6.53 -16.19 -7.55
N PHE A 255 6.15 -14.91 -7.53
CA PHE A 255 6.95 -13.82 -8.05
C PHE A 255 7.74 -13.09 -6.97
N ILE A 256 8.84 -12.48 -7.41
CA ILE A 256 9.69 -11.61 -6.62
C ILE A 256 9.65 -10.23 -7.23
N LYS A 257 9.10 -9.26 -6.50
CA LYS A 257 9.11 -7.84 -6.86
C LYS A 257 10.39 -7.17 -6.35
N LEU A 258 11.11 -6.52 -7.25
CA LEU A 258 12.32 -5.74 -6.95
C LEU A 258 11.96 -4.30 -6.54
N PRO A 259 12.88 -3.56 -5.89
CA PRO A 259 12.66 -2.15 -5.55
C PRO A 259 12.42 -1.24 -6.77
N CYS A 260 12.90 -1.65 -7.96
CA CYS A 260 12.61 -0.99 -9.23
C CYS A 260 11.23 -1.31 -9.82
N LEU A 261 10.35 -1.97 -9.05
CA LEU A 261 9.00 -2.40 -9.41
C LEU A 261 8.89 -3.51 -10.48
N HIS A 262 10.01 -3.95 -11.07
CA HIS A 262 10.05 -5.14 -11.91
C HIS A 262 9.86 -6.41 -11.09
N TYR A 263 9.20 -7.40 -11.67
CA TYR A 263 8.93 -8.68 -11.03
C TYR A 263 9.26 -9.86 -11.96
N TYR A 264 9.75 -10.94 -11.37
CA TYR A 264 10.08 -12.18 -12.07
C TYR A 264 9.74 -13.38 -11.22
N CYS A 265 9.47 -14.53 -11.84
CA CYS A 265 9.20 -15.74 -11.07
C CYS A 265 10.43 -16.12 -10.24
N ARG A 266 10.17 -16.67 -9.06
CA ARG A 266 11.17 -17.04 -8.07
C ARG A 266 12.22 -17.97 -8.67
N ARG A 267 11.80 -18.96 -9.45
CA ARG A 267 12.70 -19.94 -10.08
C ARG A 267 13.72 -19.28 -11.02
N CYS A 268 13.29 -18.31 -11.82
CA CYS A 268 14.18 -17.56 -12.71
C CYS A 268 15.16 -16.71 -11.90
N MET A 269 14.70 -16.01 -10.86
CA MET A 269 15.58 -15.21 -10.01
C MET A 269 16.60 -16.05 -9.25
N GLU A 270 16.21 -17.19 -8.69
CA GLU A 270 17.13 -18.12 -8.03
C GLU A 270 18.21 -18.63 -9.00
N THR A 271 17.81 -19.00 -10.22
CA THR A 271 18.73 -19.48 -11.26
C THR A 271 19.69 -18.37 -11.70
N TYR A 272 19.16 -17.18 -11.97
CA TYR A 272 19.91 -16.00 -12.37
C TYR A 272 20.94 -15.58 -11.30
N SER A 273 20.51 -15.45 -10.04
CA SER A 273 21.43 -15.12 -8.95
C SER A 273 22.50 -16.19 -8.77
N ARG A 274 22.14 -17.47 -8.77
CA ARG A 274 23.11 -18.56 -8.59
C ARG A 274 24.12 -18.62 -9.73
N MET A 275 23.71 -18.35 -10.96
CA MET A 275 24.61 -18.26 -12.11
C MET A 275 25.70 -17.20 -11.89
N HIS A 276 25.32 -15.97 -11.51
CA HIS A 276 26.28 -14.89 -11.24
C HIS A 276 27.27 -15.21 -10.11
N VAL A 277 26.80 -15.89 -9.06
CA VAL A 277 27.64 -16.32 -7.94
C VAL A 277 28.62 -17.44 -8.35
N LYS A 278 28.18 -18.37 -9.19
CA LYS A 278 29.03 -19.44 -9.72
C LYS A 278 30.11 -18.89 -10.66
N GLU A 279 29.72 -17.99 -11.55
CA GLU A 279 30.62 -17.37 -12.54
C GLU A 279 31.52 -16.27 -11.94
N GLY A 280 31.26 -15.83 -10.71
CA GLY A 280 32.02 -14.76 -10.07
C GLY A 280 31.73 -13.37 -10.64
N THR A 281 30.61 -13.20 -11.35
CA THR A 281 30.17 -11.96 -11.99
C THR A 281 29.22 -11.16 -11.09
N VAL A 282 29.40 -11.23 -9.77
CA VAL A 282 28.48 -10.69 -8.75
C VAL A 282 28.24 -9.17 -8.84
N MET A 283 29.17 -8.40 -9.40
CA MET A 283 29.00 -6.95 -9.63
C MET A 283 27.95 -6.65 -10.71
N LYS A 284 27.63 -7.62 -11.56
CA LYS A 284 26.60 -7.52 -12.62
C LYS A 284 25.24 -8.04 -12.18
N LEU A 285 25.11 -8.48 -10.92
CA LEU A 285 23.88 -9.03 -10.39
C LEU A 285 22.87 -7.91 -10.07
N LEU A 286 22.27 -7.40 -11.14
CA LEU A 286 21.27 -6.33 -11.13
C LEU A 286 19.94 -6.85 -11.67
N CYS A 287 18.93 -5.97 -11.72
CA CYS A 287 17.66 -6.23 -12.36
C CYS A 287 17.87 -6.86 -13.77
N PRO A 288 17.19 -7.98 -14.09
CA PRO A 288 17.29 -8.61 -15.41
C PRO A 288 16.81 -7.74 -16.59
N ASP A 289 16.01 -6.70 -16.34
CA ASP A 289 15.59 -5.73 -17.36
C ASP A 289 16.77 -4.90 -17.89
N ASP A 290 16.89 -4.80 -19.21
CA ASP A 290 18.05 -4.21 -19.90
C ASP A 290 18.19 -2.71 -19.70
N LYS A 291 17.08 -2.01 -19.45
CA LYS A 291 17.03 -0.57 -19.19
C LYS A 291 17.09 -0.26 -17.69
N CYS A 292 17.15 -1.28 -16.84
CA CYS A 292 17.14 -1.13 -15.40
C CYS A 292 18.50 -1.49 -14.79
N GLN A 293 19.02 -0.58 -13.97
CA GLN A 293 20.23 -0.84 -13.15
C GLN A 293 19.86 -1.04 -11.67
N GLY A 294 18.63 -1.50 -11.41
CA GLY A 294 18.12 -1.74 -10.07
C GLY A 294 18.94 -2.79 -9.34
N VAL A 295 19.43 -2.46 -8.14
CA VAL A 295 20.19 -3.39 -7.31
C VAL A 295 19.24 -4.36 -6.62
N ILE A 296 19.62 -5.64 -6.57
CA ILE A 296 18.88 -6.66 -5.82
C ILE A 296 19.32 -6.58 -4.35
N PRO A 297 18.42 -6.29 -3.40
CA PRO A 297 18.80 -6.14 -2.00
C PRO A 297 19.42 -7.42 -1.41
N PRO A 298 20.43 -7.32 -0.52
CA PRO A 298 21.10 -8.47 0.08
C PRO A 298 20.12 -9.43 0.80
N ASN A 299 19.12 -8.89 1.49
CA ASN A 299 18.10 -9.70 2.18
C ASN A 299 17.30 -10.58 1.21
N LEU A 300 17.06 -10.08 -0.01
CA LEU A 300 16.39 -10.83 -1.05
C LEU A 300 17.33 -11.88 -1.66
N LEU A 301 18.58 -11.52 -1.92
CA LEU A 301 19.60 -12.46 -2.39
C LEU A 301 19.80 -13.63 -1.43
N LYS A 302 19.81 -13.38 -0.11
CA LYS A 302 19.89 -14.44 0.90
C LYS A 302 18.73 -15.44 0.78
N ARG A 303 17.51 -14.95 0.54
CA ARG A 303 16.32 -15.79 0.32
C ARG A 303 16.36 -16.61 -0.97
N LEU A 304 17.08 -16.13 -2.00
CA LEU A 304 17.19 -16.78 -3.32
C LEU A 304 18.35 -17.79 -3.39
N LEU A 305 19.49 -17.45 -2.80
CA LEU A 305 20.73 -18.21 -2.91
C LEU A 305 20.86 -19.30 -1.83
N GLY A 306 20.24 -19.11 -0.66
CA GLY A 306 20.52 -19.93 0.53
C GLY A 306 21.90 -19.60 1.12
N ASP A 307 22.21 -20.15 2.30
CA ASP A 307 23.35 -19.67 3.11
C ASP A 307 24.71 -19.83 2.41
N ALA A 308 25.00 -20.99 1.82
CA ALA A 308 26.31 -21.26 1.22
C ALA A 308 26.61 -20.40 -0.01
N ASP A 309 25.64 -20.24 -0.92
CA ASP A 309 25.80 -19.39 -2.10
C ASP A 309 25.81 -17.89 -1.70
N PHE A 310 25.08 -17.51 -0.65
CA PHE A 310 25.07 -16.14 -0.13
C PHE A 310 26.41 -15.75 0.52
N GLU A 311 27.00 -16.61 1.36
CA GLU A 311 28.34 -16.38 1.91
C GLU A 311 29.41 -16.25 0.81
N ARG A 312 29.27 -17.05 -0.26
CA ARG A 312 30.13 -16.93 -1.44
C ARG A 312 29.92 -15.58 -2.14
N TRP A 313 28.68 -15.14 -2.30
CA TRP A 313 28.37 -13.83 -2.85
C TRP A 313 28.96 -12.70 -2.01
N GLU A 314 28.82 -12.73 -0.68
CA GLU A 314 29.37 -11.73 0.24
C GLU A 314 30.90 -11.63 0.14
N ARG A 315 31.58 -12.77 0.06
CA ARG A 315 33.04 -12.78 -0.15
C ARG A 315 33.41 -12.19 -1.50
N LEU A 316 32.74 -12.59 -2.58
CA LEU A 316 33.05 -12.11 -3.94
C LEU A 316 32.76 -10.62 -4.10
N ILE A 317 31.66 -10.10 -3.53
CA ILE A 317 31.34 -8.68 -3.62
C ILE A 317 32.38 -7.85 -2.86
N LEU A 318 32.82 -8.32 -1.68
CA LEU A 318 33.87 -7.68 -0.91
C LEU A 318 35.21 -7.68 -1.67
N GLU A 319 35.67 -8.84 -2.14
CA GLU A 319 36.92 -8.98 -2.91
C GLU A 319 36.91 -8.06 -4.14
N ARG A 320 35.85 -8.08 -4.95
CA ARG A 320 35.76 -7.25 -6.15
C ARG A 320 35.64 -5.76 -5.86
N THR A 321 34.99 -5.39 -4.77
CA THR A 321 34.90 -3.99 -4.35
C THR A 321 36.27 -3.48 -3.92
N LEU A 322 37.01 -4.26 -3.13
CA LEU A 322 38.39 -3.93 -2.72
C LEU A 322 39.34 -3.86 -3.92
N ASP A 323 39.27 -4.82 -4.85
CA ASP A 323 40.10 -4.83 -6.06
C ASP A 323 39.80 -3.65 -7.02
N SER A 324 38.62 -3.04 -6.91
CA SER A 324 38.26 -1.87 -7.72
C SER A 324 38.82 -0.56 -7.18
N MET A 325 39.28 -0.55 -5.92
CA MET A 325 39.85 0.64 -5.27
C MET A 325 41.35 0.75 -5.61
N VAL A 326 41.77 1.91 -6.11
CA VAL A 326 43.14 2.13 -6.60
C VAL A 326 44.17 2.17 -5.48
N ASP A 327 43.74 2.57 -4.28
CA ASP A 327 44.54 2.73 -3.07
C ASP A 327 44.50 1.48 -2.16
N VAL A 328 43.88 0.40 -2.61
CA VAL A 328 43.85 -0.87 -1.85
C VAL A 328 44.92 -1.82 -2.37
N THR A 329 45.75 -2.29 -1.44
CA THR A 329 46.77 -3.31 -1.68
C THR A 329 46.63 -4.45 -0.67
N TYR A 330 47.30 -5.58 -0.89
CA TYR A 330 47.21 -6.75 -0.02
C TYR A 330 48.50 -6.98 0.75
N CYS A 331 48.37 -7.22 2.07
CA CYS A 331 49.52 -7.49 2.92
C CYS A 331 50.26 -8.77 2.46
N PRO A 332 51.57 -8.73 2.19
CA PRO A 332 52.33 -9.88 1.69
C PRO A 332 52.48 -11.03 2.72
N ARG A 333 52.12 -10.81 4.00
CA ARG A 333 52.22 -11.84 5.05
C ARG A 333 50.93 -12.57 5.33
N CYS A 334 49.80 -11.88 5.24
CA CYS A 334 48.51 -12.39 5.71
C CYS A 334 47.33 -12.03 4.80
N GLU A 335 47.61 -11.50 3.61
CA GLU A 335 46.64 -11.20 2.54
C GLU A 335 45.48 -10.30 2.96
N THR A 336 45.63 -9.58 4.08
CA THR A 336 44.64 -8.60 4.53
C THR A 336 44.74 -7.35 3.68
N ALA A 337 43.61 -6.85 3.17
CA ALA A 337 43.55 -5.58 2.44
C ALA A 337 44.06 -4.42 3.33
N CYS A 338 44.88 -3.56 2.74
CA CYS A 338 45.56 -2.44 3.38
C CYS A 338 45.43 -1.21 2.46
N LEU A 339 45.30 -0.03 3.05
CA LEU A 339 45.32 1.23 2.30
C LEU A 339 46.76 1.66 2.04
N GLU A 340 47.03 2.05 0.80
CA GLU A 340 48.28 2.63 0.32
C GLU A 340 48.30 4.14 0.60
N ASP A 341 49.44 4.63 1.10
CA ASP A 341 49.70 6.05 1.30
C ASP A 341 50.34 6.70 0.06
N GLU A 342 50.43 8.03 0.06
CA GLU A 342 51.01 8.81 -1.05
C GLU A 342 52.49 8.47 -1.35
N GLU A 343 53.18 7.80 -0.42
CA GLU A 343 54.58 7.37 -0.54
C GLU A 343 54.73 5.93 -1.05
N ASN A 344 53.65 5.30 -1.54
CA ASN A 344 53.60 3.89 -1.95
C ASN A 344 53.97 2.92 -0.82
N ASN A 345 53.46 3.17 0.39
CA ASN A 345 53.57 2.28 1.53
C ASN A 345 52.20 1.93 2.10
N ALA A 346 52.13 0.80 2.78
CA ALA A 346 50.92 0.38 3.48
C ALA A 346 51.28 -0.25 4.82
N GLN A 347 50.37 -0.15 5.80
CA GLN A 347 50.48 -0.84 7.08
C GLN A 347 49.29 -1.77 7.29
N CYS A 348 49.58 -3.04 7.54
CA CYS A 348 48.55 -4.02 7.82
C CYS A 348 47.94 -3.84 9.22
N SER A 349 46.63 -3.67 9.31
CA SER A 349 45.90 -3.57 10.58
C SER A 349 45.87 -4.87 11.39
N LYS A 350 46.04 -6.03 10.75
CA LYS A 350 45.98 -7.35 11.39
C LYS A 350 47.31 -7.78 11.99
N CYS A 351 48.40 -7.66 11.24
CA CYS A 351 49.74 -8.13 11.67
C CYS A 351 50.74 -6.99 11.92
N PHE A 352 50.30 -5.73 11.78
CA PHE A 352 51.09 -4.51 11.97
C PHE A 352 52.34 -4.43 11.09
N PHE A 353 52.44 -5.24 10.04
CA PHE A 353 53.54 -5.20 9.09
C PHE A 353 53.42 -3.98 8.17
N SER A 354 54.42 -3.11 8.21
CA SER A 354 54.55 -1.97 7.29
C SER A 354 55.46 -2.33 6.11
N PHE A 355 54.96 -2.15 4.90
CA PHE A 355 55.61 -2.58 3.67
C PHE A 355 55.50 -1.53 2.56
N CYS A 356 56.43 -1.59 1.60
CA CYS A 356 56.34 -0.82 0.36
C CYS A 356 55.46 -1.60 -0.63
N THR A 357 54.49 -0.93 -1.24
CA THR A 357 53.51 -1.55 -2.16
C THR A 357 54.15 -1.97 -3.49
N LEU A 358 55.22 -1.28 -3.91
CA LEU A 358 55.95 -1.55 -5.16
C LEU A 358 56.78 -2.83 -5.09
N CYS A 359 57.59 -3.01 -4.04
CA CYS A 359 58.48 -4.17 -3.91
C CYS A 359 57.95 -5.27 -2.99
N ARG A 360 56.84 -5.02 -2.26
CA ARG A 360 56.22 -5.92 -1.26
C ARG A 360 57.14 -6.31 -0.10
N GLU A 361 58.24 -5.58 0.12
CA GLU A 361 59.18 -5.74 1.22
C GLU A 361 58.93 -4.73 2.35
N ARG A 362 59.67 -4.83 3.46
CA ARG A 362 59.57 -3.88 4.59
C ARG A 362 59.74 -2.43 4.10
N ARG A 363 58.92 -1.51 4.62
CA ARG A 363 58.96 -0.07 4.31
C ARG A 363 60.40 0.46 4.36
N HIS A 364 60.81 1.18 3.32
CA HIS A 364 62.14 1.76 3.18
C HIS A 364 62.06 3.23 2.76
N ILE A 365 62.88 4.08 3.37
CA ILE A 365 62.92 5.54 3.11
C ILE A 365 64.29 5.89 2.54
N GLY A 366 64.34 6.59 1.40
CA GLY A 366 65.58 7.07 0.79
C GLY A 366 66.45 6.01 0.09
N VAL A 367 66.03 4.75 0.06
CA VAL A 367 66.70 3.65 -0.68
C VAL A 367 66.00 3.43 -2.02
N ARG A 368 66.76 3.18 -3.09
CA ARG A 368 66.16 2.82 -4.39
C ARG A 368 65.34 1.54 -4.24
N CYS A 369 64.04 1.64 -4.51
CA CYS A 369 63.15 0.50 -4.58
C CYS A 369 63.59 -0.39 -5.76
N THR A 370 63.72 -1.70 -5.55
CA THR A 370 63.95 -2.66 -6.62
C THR A 370 62.69 -3.50 -6.76
N THR A 371 62.02 -3.39 -7.90
CA THR A 371 60.75 -4.09 -8.12
C THR A 371 60.98 -5.60 -8.22
N PRO A 372 59.95 -6.43 -8.00
CA PRO A 372 60.07 -7.88 -8.14
C PRO A 372 60.55 -8.29 -9.54
N GLU A 373 60.16 -7.54 -10.57
CA GLU A 373 60.54 -7.73 -11.98
C GLU A 373 62.03 -7.47 -12.21
N GLU A 374 62.56 -6.37 -11.65
CA GLU A 374 63.99 -6.03 -11.70
C GLU A 374 64.84 -7.08 -10.97
N LYS A 375 64.35 -7.60 -9.83
CA LYS A 375 65.00 -8.70 -9.12
C LYS A 375 65.01 -9.98 -9.97
N LEU A 376 63.91 -10.33 -10.64
CA LEU A 376 63.84 -11.51 -11.51
C LEU A 376 64.82 -11.41 -12.71
N LEU A 377 64.92 -10.24 -13.34
CA LEU A 377 65.87 -9.98 -14.42
C LEU A 377 67.34 -10.06 -13.95
N SER A 378 67.63 -9.62 -12.73
CA SER A 378 68.96 -9.73 -12.13
C SER A 378 69.38 -11.19 -11.87
N LEU A 379 68.43 -12.08 -11.60
CA LEU A 379 68.66 -13.51 -11.38
C LEU A 379 68.77 -14.33 -12.67
N GLN A 380 68.23 -13.83 -13.79
CA GLN A 380 68.30 -14.49 -15.11
C GLN A 380 69.56 -14.11 -15.91
N SER A 381 70.39 -13.20 -15.40
CA SER A 381 71.67 -12.84 -16.00
C SER A 381 72.68 -13.97 -15.73
N PRO A 382 73.18 -14.70 -16.74
CA PRO A 382 74.17 -15.75 -16.50
C PRO A 382 75.43 -15.14 -15.90
N MET A 383 75.89 -15.68 -14.78
CA MET A 383 77.18 -15.33 -14.19
C MET A 383 78.27 -15.52 -15.26
N ARG A 384 78.75 -14.42 -15.85
CA ARG A 384 79.95 -14.41 -16.68
C ARG A 384 81.14 -14.62 -15.75
N THR A 385 81.68 -15.84 -15.74
CA THR A 385 83.01 -16.17 -15.20
C THR A 385 84.11 -15.51 -16.00
#